data_AF-A0A1G2DR52-F1
#
_entry.id   AF-A0A1G2DR52-F1
#
_cell.length_a   1.000
_cell.length_b   1.000
_cell.length_c   1.000
_cell.angle_alpha   90.00
_cell.angle_beta   90.00
_cell.angle_gamma   90.00
#
_symmetry.space_group_name_H-M   'P 1'
#
loop_
_entity.id
_entity.type
_entity.pdbx_description
1 polymer ?
#
loop_
_entity_poly.entity_id
_entity_poly.type
_entity_poly.pdbx_seq_one_letter_code
_entity_poly.pdbx_strand_id
1 'polypeptide(L)'
;MATGEANDHETLAGVIATFVEADTTVPELPNNRDAWRSDFELRLLEKEIGINKKQWDYFADIMARACAKVSESSGKVLLLIAQLNGARRLPSPDWDGVKSLVEQAQEAIRTLPSGERTRRLDGLLEYHLGIIARYIGDYKTAILQQIAAKDKAEAAGDYVGAAIAHLCEHVEKFNAAVSEGRVDTSLLLGQLNGAAMQVCATCIGEEQTQARWRLFNAPMHVLEGCVWEAHRLSPATEKFWLHLLTGELPAKDKALYEVSVPWITAIQAGLAALKGDRKTALRLANDALTTRSGQRRPESFATAHLVLAWLAADEHLQAIVDEGEHMHQLRAKARRILDGKTRSWCERHDLAVVA
;
A
#
# COMPACT_ATOMS: atom_id res chain seq x y z
N MET A 1 21.89 15.37 -25.05
CA MET A 1 21.38 14.23 -24.26
C MET A 1 19.90 14.39 -23.90
N ALA A 2 19.39 15.60 -23.59
CA ALA A 2 17.95 15.84 -23.34
C ALA A 2 16.99 15.59 -24.53
N THR A 3 17.48 15.59 -25.78
CA THR A 3 16.65 15.37 -26.97
C THR A 3 16.36 13.90 -27.29
N GLY A 4 17.11 12.96 -26.70
CA GLY A 4 16.92 11.52 -26.87
C GLY A 4 15.77 10.99 -26.00
N GLU A 5 15.83 11.27 -24.69
CA GLU A 5 14.81 10.84 -23.73
C GLU A 5 13.44 11.47 -24.03
N ALA A 6 13.38 12.77 -24.38
CA ALA A 6 12.12 13.41 -24.74
C ALA A 6 11.43 12.78 -25.98
N ASN A 7 12.23 12.31 -26.96
CA ASN A 7 11.71 11.58 -28.12
C ASN A 7 11.23 10.17 -27.73
N ASP A 8 11.90 9.51 -26.78
CA ASP A 8 11.51 8.19 -26.28
C ASP A 8 10.19 8.25 -25.50
N HIS A 9 9.97 9.30 -24.68
CA HIS A 9 8.71 9.52 -23.97
C HIS A 9 7.55 9.73 -24.93
N GLU A 10 7.71 10.59 -25.94
CA GLU A 10 6.65 10.86 -26.92
C GLU A 10 6.30 9.64 -27.77
N THR A 11 7.31 8.85 -28.16
CA THR A 11 7.12 7.61 -28.92
C THR A 11 6.32 6.60 -28.08
N LEU A 12 6.73 6.38 -26.83
CA LEU A 12 6.06 5.44 -25.94
C LEU A 12 4.64 5.90 -25.59
N ALA A 13 4.43 7.19 -25.33
CA ALA A 13 3.11 7.77 -25.10
C ALA A 13 2.19 7.58 -26.32
N GLY A 14 2.71 7.73 -27.54
CA GLY A 14 1.97 7.44 -28.76
C GLY A 14 1.53 5.97 -28.87
N VAL A 15 2.44 5.04 -28.59
CA VAL A 15 2.13 3.59 -28.58
C VAL A 15 1.04 3.26 -27.56
N ILE A 16 1.14 3.81 -26.35
CA ILE A 16 0.15 3.59 -25.29
C ILE A 16 -1.20 4.17 -25.68
N ALA A 17 -1.24 5.40 -26.20
CA ALA A 17 -2.46 6.04 -26.65
C ALA A 17 -3.19 5.20 -27.72
N THR A 18 -2.47 4.76 -28.76
CA THR A 18 -3.03 3.90 -29.82
C THR A 18 -3.54 2.57 -29.26
N PHE A 19 -2.79 1.95 -28.35
CA PHE A 19 -3.18 0.68 -27.75
C PHE A 19 -4.46 0.79 -26.92
N VAL A 20 -4.55 1.81 -26.07
CA VAL A 20 -5.69 2.04 -25.19
C VAL A 20 -6.95 2.42 -25.97
N GLU A 21 -6.82 3.19 -27.06
CA GLU A 21 -7.96 3.51 -27.94
C GLU A 21 -8.49 2.29 -28.70
N ALA A 22 -7.60 1.37 -29.07
CA ALA A 22 -7.97 0.15 -29.80
C ALA A 22 -8.59 -0.94 -28.90
N ASP A 23 -8.60 -0.76 -27.58
CA ASP A 23 -9.02 -1.81 -26.64
C ASP A 23 -10.54 -1.95 -26.52
N THR A 24 -11.04 -3.00 -27.16
CA THR A 24 -12.45 -3.41 -27.14
C THR A 24 -12.75 -4.50 -26.11
N THR A 25 -11.79 -4.91 -25.26
CA THR A 25 -12.00 -6.00 -24.30
C THR A 25 -13.04 -5.66 -23.25
N VAL A 26 -13.98 -6.57 -23.01
CA VAL A 26 -14.99 -6.42 -21.97
C VAL A 26 -14.35 -6.78 -20.63
N PRO A 27 -14.48 -5.95 -19.57
CA PRO A 27 -13.85 -6.20 -18.28
C PRO A 27 -14.41 -7.41 -17.51
N GLU A 28 -15.30 -8.19 -18.12
CA GLU A 28 -16.11 -9.23 -17.48
C GLU A 28 -15.56 -10.63 -17.74
N LEU A 29 -14.83 -11.16 -16.79
CA LEU A 29 -14.77 -12.59 -16.54
C LEU A 29 -14.74 -12.79 -15.02
N PRO A 30 -15.69 -13.53 -14.42
CA PRO A 30 -15.66 -13.83 -12.99
C PRO A 30 -14.28 -14.39 -12.60
N ASN A 31 -13.60 -13.70 -11.69
CA ASN A 31 -12.27 -14.04 -11.18
C ASN A 31 -11.08 -13.87 -12.16
N ASN A 32 -11.26 -13.19 -13.30
CA ASN A 32 -10.15 -12.80 -14.18
C ASN A 32 -10.08 -11.27 -14.27
N ARG A 33 -9.35 -10.68 -13.32
CA ARG A 33 -9.15 -9.23 -13.24
C ARG A 33 -8.35 -8.73 -14.45
N ASP A 34 -7.48 -9.56 -14.99
CA ASP A 34 -6.59 -9.25 -16.11
C ASP A 34 -7.29 -9.35 -17.48
N ALA A 35 -8.59 -9.68 -17.53
CA ALA A 35 -9.39 -9.75 -18.76
C ALA A 35 -9.50 -8.40 -19.49
N TRP A 36 -9.44 -7.28 -18.77
CA TRP A 36 -9.34 -5.96 -19.39
C TRP A 36 -7.89 -5.68 -19.75
N ARG A 37 -7.58 -5.75 -21.04
CA ARG A 37 -6.21 -5.72 -21.55
C ARG A 37 -5.50 -4.39 -21.28
N SER A 38 -6.16 -3.25 -21.48
CA SER A 38 -5.55 -1.94 -21.18
C SER A 38 -5.15 -1.79 -19.72
N ASP A 39 -6.06 -2.13 -18.80
CA ASP A 39 -5.77 -2.09 -17.37
C ASP A 39 -4.62 -3.04 -17.00
N PHE A 40 -4.61 -4.25 -17.58
CA PHE A 40 -3.52 -5.21 -17.36
C PHE A 40 -2.16 -4.72 -17.85
N GLU A 41 -2.05 -4.29 -19.11
CA GLU A 41 -0.78 -3.85 -19.70
C GLU A 41 -0.26 -2.57 -19.04
N LEU A 42 -1.15 -1.64 -18.66
CA LEU A 42 -0.76 -0.46 -17.89
C LEU A 42 -0.21 -0.83 -16.50
N ARG A 43 -0.77 -1.85 -15.84
CA ARG A 43 -0.21 -2.38 -14.57
C ARG A 43 1.15 -3.06 -14.77
N LEU A 44 1.37 -3.74 -15.89
CA LEU A 44 2.69 -4.30 -16.21
C LEU A 44 3.72 -3.20 -16.45
N LEU A 45 3.33 -2.13 -17.16
CA LEU A 45 4.18 -0.97 -17.39
C LEU A 45 4.48 -0.22 -16.08
N GLU A 46 3.49 -0.06 -15.20
CA GLU A 46 3.68 0.47 -13.84
C GLU A 46 4.71 -0.37 -13.07
N LYS A 47 4.60 -1.70 -13.13
CA LYS A 47 5.55 -2.59 -12.47
C LYS A 47 6.96 -2.39 -13.02
N GLU A 48 7.13 -2.36 -14.33
CA GLU A 48 8.45 -2.28 -14.93
C GLU A 48 9.12 -0.91 -14.70
N ILE A 49 8.39 0.19 -14.92
CA ILE A 49 8.94 1.54 -14.82
C ILE A 49 8.92 2.03 -13.37
N GLY A 50 7.74 2.01 -12.74
CA GLY A 50 7.55 2.58 -11.41
C GLY A 50 8.15 1.72 -10.30
N ILE A 51 7.96 0.39 -10.35
CA ILE A 51 8.39 -0.49 -9.25
C ILE A 51 9.82 -0.99 -9.45
N ASN A 52 10.13 -1.59 -10.60
CA ASN A 52 11.43 -2.20 -10.85
C ASN A 52 12.51 -1.14 -11.08
N LYS A 53 12.24 -0.15 -11.94
CA LYS A 53 13.19 0.93 -12.26
C LYS A 53 13.09 2.15 -11.35
N LYS A 54 12.01 2.29 -10.58
CA LYS A 54 11.79 3.39 -9.62
C LYS A 54 11.68 4.77 -10.27
N GLN A 55 11.19 4.81 -11.51
CA GLN A 55 11.07 6.04 -12.32
C GLN A 55 9.61 6.51 -12.36
N TRP A 56 9.07 6.90 -11.19
CA TRP A 56 7.67 7.32 -11.06
C TRP A 56 7.36 8.64 -11.79
N ASP A 57 8.35 9.52 -11.90
CA ASP A 57 8.33 10.75 -12.68
C ASP A 57 8.20 10.46 -14.19
N TYR A 58 9.05 9.57 -14.70
CA TYR A 58 9.00 9.09 -16.08
C TYR A 58 7.65 8.43 -16.39
N PHE A 59 7.17 7.56 -15.49
CA PHE A 59 5.86 6.91 -15.64
C PHE A 59 4.72 7.94 -15.70
N ALA A 60 4.68 8.88 -14.75
CA ALA A 60 3.63 9.91 -14.70
C ALA A 60 3.64 10.81 -15.95
N ASP A 61 4.83 11.20 -16.44
CA ASP A 61 4.97 12.04 -17.65
C ASP A 61 4.46 11.32 -18.91
N ILE A 62 4.79 10.04 -19.09
CA ILE A 62 4.29 9.26 -20.25
C ILE A 62 2.77 9.10 -20.18
N MET A 63 2.21 8.81 -19.01
CA MET A 63 0.75 8.71 -18.85
C MET A 63 0.07 10.04 -19.18
N ALA A 64 0.64 11.17 -18.76
CA ALA A 64 0.13 12.51 -19.08
C ALA A 64 0.13 12.77 -20.60
N ARG A 65 1.25 12.47 -21.27
CA ARG A 65 1.39 12.63 -22.73
C ARG A 65 0.47 11.70 -23.50
N ALA A 66 0.30 10.46 -23.06
CA ALA A 66 -0.64 9.52 -23.66
C ALA A 66 -2.07 10.02 -23.50
N CYS A 67 -2.44 10.47 -22.29
CA CYS A 67 -3.77 11.01 -22.00
C CYS A 67 -4.14 12.20 -22.91
N ALA A 68 -3.17 13.07 -23.24
CA ALA A 68 -3.37 14.18 -24.15
C ALA A 68 -3.65 13.79 -25.61
N LYS A 69 -3.31 12.55 -26.01
CA LYS A 69 -3.49 12.03 -27.38
C LYS A 69 -4.77 11.22 -27.56
N VAL A 70 -5.44 10.86 -26.47
CA VAL A 70 -6.60 9.95 -26.48
C VAL A 70 -7.91 10.74 -26.42
N SER A 71 -8.89 10.30 -27.21
CA SER A 71 -10.27 10.81 -27.17
C SER A 71 -10.98 10.58 -25.82
N GLU A 72 -12.02 11.38 -25.51
CA GLU A 72 -12.83 11.20 -24.30
C GLU A 72 -13.47 9.81 -24.28
N SER A 73 -12.89 8.91 -23.47
CA SER A 73 -13.17 7.48 -23.49
C SER A 73 -12.77 6.83 -22.16
N SER A 74 -13.20 5.59 -21.95
CA SER A 74 -12.75 4.79 -20.80
C SER A 74 -11.23 4.65 -20.72
N GLY A 75 -10.57 4.65 -21.89
CA GLY A 75 -9.12 4.60 -22.00
C GLY A 75 -8.45 5.85 -21.43
N LYS A 76 -9.01 7.02 -21.70
CA LYS A 76 -8.53 8.28 -21.11
C LYS A 76 -8.61 8.27 -19.58
N VAL A 77 -9.70 7.75 -19.03
CA VAL A 77 -9.85 7.60 -17.57
C VAL A 77 -8.77 6.68 -16.99
N LEU A 78 -8.49 5.53 -17.62
CA LEU A 78 -7.40 4.65 -17.16
C LEU A 78 -6.05 5.37 -17.14
N LEU A 79 -5.75 6.17 -18.16
CA LEU A 79 -4.50 6.93 -18.22
C LEU A 79 -4.43 8.02 -17.14
N LEU A 80 -5.55 8.71 -16.87
CA LEU A 80 -5.64 9.66 -15.75
C LEU A 80 -5.40 8.98 -14.40
N ILE A 81 -5.99 7.80 -14.17
CA ILE A 81 -5.77 7.03 -12.94
C ILE A 81 -4.31 6.54 -12.84
N ALA A 82 -3.71 6.08 -13.94
CA ALA A 82 -2.31 5.66 -13.98
C ALA A 82 -1.37 6.85 -13.69
N GLN A 83 -1.63 8.02 -14.28
CA GLN A 83 -0.91 9.25 -14.01
C GLN A 83 -1.03 9.67 -12.54
N LEU A 84 -2.25 9.66 -11.99
CA LEU A 84 -2.52 9.93 -10.57
C LEU A 84 -1.68 9.02 -9.66
N ASN A 85 -1.62 7.74 -10.00
CA ASN A 85 -0.90 6.73 -9.25
C ASN A 85 0.63 6.93 -9.30
N GLY A 86 1.17 7.46 -10.40
CA GLY A 86 2.56 7.87 -10.51
C GLY A 86 2.86 9.16 -9.74
N ALA A 87 2.06 10.21 -9.95
CA ALA A 87 2.24 11.53 -9.34
C ALA A 87 2.27 11.48 -7.80
N ARG A 88 1.38 10.69 -7.19
CA ARG A 88 1.34 10.54 -5.73
C ARG A 88 2.54 9.79 -5.12
N ARG A 89 3.37 9.12 -5.93
CA ARG A 89 4.54 8.34 -5.47
C ARG A 89 5.86 9.06 -5.68
N LEU A 90 5.83 10.29 -6.16
CA LEU A 90 7.02 11.13 -6.21
C LEU A 90 7.52 11.42 -4.79
N PRO A 91 8.83 11.62 -4.56
CA PRO A 91 9.37 11.97 -3.24
C PRO A 91 8.80 13.28 -2.66
N SER A 92 8.32 14.17 -3.53
CA SER A 92 7.64 15.41 -3.15
C SER A 92 6.45 15.61 -4.09
N PRO A 93 5.31 14.95 -3.81
CA PRO A 93 4.13 15.05 -4.65
C PRO A 93 3.60 16.48 -4.70
N ASP A 94 3.26 16.96 -5.89
CA ASP A 94 2.45 18.16 -6.06
C ASP A 94 0.99 17.82 -5.74
N TRP A 95 0.56 18.11 -4.51
CA TRP A 95 -0.78 17.77 -4.04
C TRP A 95 -1.90 18.54 -4.75
N ASP A 96 -1.62 19.77 -5.22
CA ASP A 96 -2.60 20.53 -6.00
C ASP A 96 -2.77 19.90 -7.38
N GLY A 97 -1.67 19.49 -8.01
CA GLY A 97 -1.68 18.70 -9.25
C GLY A 97 -2.39 17.36 -9.08
N VAL A 98 -2.14 16.63 -7.99
CA VAL A 98 -2.83 15.37 -7.66
C VAL A 98 -4.34 15.59 -7.51
N LYS A 99 -4.76 16.66 -6.82
CA LYS A 99 -6.17 17.01 -6.66
C LYS A 99 -6.82 17.34 -8.01
N SER A 100 -6.14 18.10 -8.87
CA SER A 100 -6.63 18.39 -10.22
C SER A 100 -6.80 17.12 -11.06
N LEU A 101 -5.88 16.16 -10.96
CA LEU A 101 -6.02 14.87 -11.65
C LEU A 101 -7.22 14.06 -11.16
N VAL A 102 -7.51 14.11 -9.86
CA VAL A 102 -8.73 13.50 -9.31
C VAL A 102 -9.98 14.14 -9.91
N GLU A 103 -10.05 15.47 -9.94
CA GLU A 103 -11.20 16.20 -10.49
C GLU A 103 -11.40 15.89 -11.98
N GLN A 104 -10.31 15.82 -12.75
CA GLN A 104 -10.32 15.43 -14.16
C GLN A 104 -10.80 13.99 -14.35
N ALA A 105 -10.33 13.04 -13.55
CA ALA A 105 -10.75 11.64 -13.62
C ALA A 105 -12.24 11.49 -13.27
N GLN A 106 -12.71 12.17 -12.22
CA GLN A 106 -14.11 12.18 -11.84
C GLN A 106 -15.00 12.74 -12.94
N GLU A 107 -14.62 13.87 -13.54
CA GLU A 107 -15.37 14.47 -14.64
C GLU A 107 -15.39 13.57 -15.86
N ALA A 108 -14.24 13.03 -16.25
CA ALA A 108 -14.15 12.09 -17.36
C ALA A 108 -15.07 10.88 -17.14
N ILE A 109 -15.12 10.31 -15.93
CA ILE A 109 -16.04 9.20 -15.58
C ILE A 109 -17.51 9.61 -15.72
N ARG A 110 -17.90 10.82 -15.26
CA ARG A 110 -19.29 11.30 -15.34
C ARG A 110 -19.80 11.42 -16.77
N THR A 111 -18.92 11.72 -17.71
CA THR A 111 -19.28 11.89 -19.13
C THR A 111 -19.35 10.56 -19.90
N LEU A 112 -18.85 9.47 -19.32
CA LEU A 112 -18.93 8.15 -19.96
C LEU A 112 -20.35 7.58 -19.94
N PRO A 113 -20.73 6.77 -20.96
CA PRO A 113 -21.96 6.00 -20.92
C PRO A 113 -22.01 5.12 -19.66
N SER A 114 -23.20 4.99 -19.06
CA SER A 114 -23.40 4.05 -17.96
C SER A 114 -23.17 2.61 -18.42
N GLY A 115 -22.41 1.82 -17.65
CA GLY A 115 -22.12 0.42 -17.96
C GLY A 115 -21.12 -0.19 -16.96
N GLU A 116 -20.77 -1.48 -17.08
CA GLU A 116 -19.76 -2.10 -16.20
C GLU A 116 -18.41 -1.40 -16.29
N ARG A 117 -17.96 -1.03 -17.49
CA ARG A 117 -16.64 -0.40 -17.68
C ARG A 117 -16.54 0.90 -16.89
N THR A 118 -17.58 1.72 -16.90
CA THR A 118 -17.68 2.96 -16.12
C THR A 118 -17.73 2.67 -14.62
N ARG A 119 -18.53 1.68 -14.18
CA ARG A 119 -18.56 1.24 -12.77
C ARG A 119 -17.20 0.75 -12.26
N ARG A 120 -16.47 -0.02 -13.07
CA ARG A 120 -15.12 -0.51 -12.74
C ARG A 120 -14.11 0.63 -12.64
N LEU A 121 -14.16 1.59 -13.56
CA LEU A 121 -13.31 2.80 -13.51
C LEU A 121 -13.60 3.64 -12.26
N ASP A 122 -14.87 3.82 -11.94
CA ASP A 122 -15.31 4.52 -10.75
C ASP A 122 -14.81 3.81 -9.47
N GLY A 123 -14.99 2.49 -9.37
CA GLY A 123 -14.43 1.70 -8.26
C GLY A 123 -12.90 1.74 -8.17
N LEU A 124 -12.19 1.72 -9.31
CA LEU A 124 -10.74 1.85 -9.34
C LEU A 124 -10.28 3.24 -8.88
N LEU A 125 -10.99 4.30 -9.26
CA LEU A 125 -10.70 5.65 -8.78
C LEU A 125 -10.89 5.75 -7.27
N GLU A 126 -11.99 5.23 -6.71
CA GLU A 126 -12.21 5.22 -5.26
C GLU A 126 -11.10 4.48 -4.52
N TYR A 127 -10.64 3.34 -5.06
CA TYR A 127 -9.52 2.60 -4.49
C TYR A 127 -8.26 3.49 -4.38
N HIS A 128 -7.94 4.26 -5.43
CA HIS A 128 -6.81 5.17 -5.43
C HIS A 128 -7.00 6.40 -4.51
N LEU A 129 -8.22 6.93 -4.41
CA LEU A 129 -8.56 7.99 -3.47
C LEU A 129 -8.36 7.54 -2.02
N GLY A 130 -8.72 6.30 -1.70
CA GLY A 130 -8.45 5.74 -0.39
C GLY A 130 -6.95 5.65 -0.06
N ILE A 131 -6.12 5.29 -1.03
CA ILE A 131 -4.66 5.26 -0.83
C ILE A 131 -4.09 6.68 -0.61
N ILE A 132 -4.57 7.66 -1.37
CA ILE A 132 -4.15 9.06 -1.22
C ILE A 132 -4.51 9.56 0.18
N ALA A 133 -5.75 9.32 0.62
CA ALA A 133 -6.21 9.69 1.96
C ALA A 133 -5.35 9.05 3.07
N ARG A 134 -5.00 7.76 2.95
CA ARG A 134 -4.06 7.11 3.88
C ARG A 134 -2.72 7.84 3.92
N TYR A 135 -2.16 8.18 2.76
CA TYR A 135 -0.80 8.75 2.66
C TYR A 135 -0.67 10.11 3.37
N ILE A 136 -1.77 10.86 3.43
CA ILE A 136 -1.86 12.13 4.19
C ILE A 136 -2.37 11.94 5.63
N GLY A 137 -2.62 10.70 6.07
CA GLY A 137 -3.07 10.37 7.42
C GLY A 137 -4.57 10.54 7.66
N ASP A 138 -5.37 10.80 6.64
CA ASP A 138 -6.83 10.87 6.75
C ASP A 138 -7.46 9.48 6.61
N TYR A 139 -7.32 8.68 7.68
CA TYR A 139 -7.86 7.32 7.70
C TYR A 139 -9.38 7.27 7.61
N LYS A 140 -10.10 8.32 8.04
CA LYS A 140 -11.56 8.36 7.94
C LYS A 140 -11.99 8.40 6.48
N THR A 141 -11.42 9.32 5.70
CA THR A 141 -11.67 9.36 4.26
C THR A 141 -11.16 8.09 3.60
N ALA A 142 -10.00 7.57 3.99
CA ALA A 142 -9.46 6.34 3.43
C ALA A 142 -10.44 5.15 3.58
N ILE A 143 -11.01 4.95 4.77
CA ILE A 143 -12.01 3.91 5.04
C ILE A 143 -13.23 4.08 4.14
N LEU A 144 -13.79 5.30 4.06
CA LEU A 144 -14.99 5.56 3.24
C LEU A 144 -14.75 5.24 1.76
N GLN A 145 -13.57 5.59 1.24
CA GLN A 145 -13.24 5.30 -0.16
C GLN A 145 -12.98 3.81 -0.41
N GLN A 146 -12.38 3.08 0.53
CA GLN A 146 -12.24 1.63 0.37
C GLN A 146 -13.59 0.90 0.42
N ILE A 147 -14.56 1.37 1.23
CA ILE A 147 -15.94 0.87 1.20
C ILE A 147 -16.58 1.14 -0.16
N ALA A 148 -16.51 2.38 -0.64
CA ALA A 148 -17.07 2.74 -1.95
C ALA A 148 -16.42 1.94 -3.10
N ALA A 149 -15.10 1.74 -3.05
CA ALA A 149 -14.37 0.94 -4.03
C ALA A 149 -14.83 -0.52 -4.02
N LYS A 150 -15.02 -1.11 -2.84
CA LYS A 150 -15.54 -2.47 -2.68
C LYS A 150 -16.94 -2.58 -3.29
N ASP A 151 -17.87 -1.73 -2.88
CA ASP A 151 -19.27 -1.81 -3.33
C ASP A 151 -19.38 -1.64 -4.85
N LYS A 152 -18.59 -0.73 -5.45
CA LYS A 152 -18.51 -0.53 -6.90
C LYS A 152 -17.88 -1.72 -7.62
N ALA A 153 -16.84 -2.34 -7.05
CA ALA A 153 -16.21 -3.53 -7.61
C ALA A 153 -17.15 -4.74 -7.59
N GLU A 154 -17.87 -4.96 -6.48
CA GLU A 154 -18.89 -6.01 -6.36
C GLU A 154 -20.01 -5.81 -7.39
N ALA A 155 -20.52 -4.58 -7.50
CA ALA A 155 -21.53 -4.23 -8.49
C ALA A 155 -21.06 -4.38 -9.94
N ALA A 156 -19.75 -4.38 -10.20
CA ALA A 156 -19.14 -4.62 -11.51
C ALA A 156 -18.71 -6.08 -11.73
N GLY A 157 -18.94 -6.98 -10.77
CA GLY A 157 -18.52 -8.39 -10.84
C GLY A 157 -17.01 -8.62 -10.62
N ASP A 158 -16.26 -7.61 -10.19
CA ASP A 158 -14.82 -7.69 -9.87
C ASP A 158 -14.63 -8.16 -8.43
N TYR A 159 -14.86 -9.46 -8.18
CA TYR A 159 -14.73 -10.05 -6.84
C TYR A 159 -13.30 -9.97 -6.28
N VAL A 160 -12.28 -10.03 -7.15
CA VAL A 160 -10.87 -9.84 -6.75
C VAL A 160 -10.66 -8.42 -6.24
N GLY A 161 -11.16 -7.41 -6.97
CA GLY A 161 -11.10 -6.01 -6.56
C GLY A 161 -11.86 -5.74 -5.27
N ALA A 162 -13.06 -6.31 -5.14
CA ALA A 162 -13.85 -6.22 -3.92
C ALA A 162 -13.11 -6.78 -2.70
N ALA A 163 -12.49 -7.96 -2.82
CA ALA A 163 -11.72 -8.56 -1.73
C ALA A 163 -10.49 -7.70 -1.36
N ILE A 164 -9.80 -7.13 -2.35
CA ILE A 164 -8.67 -6.23 -2.12
C ILE A 164 -9.10 -4.95 -1.42
N ALA A 165 -10.20 -4.32 -1.87
CA ALA A 165 -10.73 -3.10 -1.26
C ALA A 165 -11.23 -3.35 0.18
N HIS A 166 -11.90 -4.48 0.41
CA HIS A 166 -12.28 -4.94 1.75
C HIS A 166 -11.06 -5.08 2.67
N LEU A 167 -9.98 -5.74 2.21
CA LEU A 167 -8.75 -5.81 3.00
C LEU A 167 -8.21 -4.42 3.32
N CYS A 168 -8.15 -3.52 2.32
CA CYS A 168 -7.66 -2.15 2.52
C CYS A 168 -8.52 -1.38 3.54
N GLU A 169 -9.85 -1.50 3.49
CA GLU A 169 -10.76 -0.92 4.49
C GLU A 169 -10.36 -1.34 5.91
N HIS A 170 -10.12 -2.63 6.13
CA HIS A 170 -9.75 -3.16 7.44
C HIS A 170 -8.34 -2.76 7.87
N VAL A 171 -7.41 -2.63 6.93
CA VAL A 171 -6.08 -2.03 7.19
C VAL A 171 -6.25 -0.59 7.68
N GLU A 172 -7.10 0.22 7.04
CA GLU A 172 -7.27 1.61 7.46
C GLU A 172 -8.02 1.75 8.78
N LYS A 173 -9.01 0.89 9.06
CA LYS A 173 -9.65 0.80 10.39
C LYS A 173 -8.64 0.48 11.49
N PHE A 174 -7.74 -0.46 11.21
CA PHE A 174 -6.66 -0.81 12.13
C PHE A 174 -5.69 0.36 12.32
N ASN A 175 -5.21 0.97 11.24
CA ASN A 175 -4.31 2.13 11.28
C ASN A 175 -4.91 3.31 12.05
N ALA A 176 -6.20 3.60 11.85
CA ALA A 176 -6.92 4.62 12.61
C ALA A 176 -6.91 4.32 14.11
N ALA A 177 -7.21 3.07 14.51
CA ALA A 177 -7.20 2.68 15.91
C ALA A 177 -5.80 2.75 16.55
N VAL A 178 -4.76 2.35 15.82
CA VAL A 178 -3.36 2.52 16.22
C VAL A 178 -3.02 4.00 16.37
N SER A 179 -3.45 4.84 15.43
CA SER A 179 -3.22 6.30 15.46
C SER A 179 -3.94 6.97 16.64
N GLU A 180 -5.16 6.54 16.96
CA GLU A 180 -5.97 7.09 18.07
C GLU A 180 -5.55 6.55 19.45
N GLY A 181 -4.76 5.47 19.50
CA GLY A 181 -4.34 4.84 20.76
C GLY A 181 -5.46 4.10 21.47
N ARG A 182 -6.36 3.45 20.71
CA ARG A 182 -7.42 2.62 21.29
C ARG A 182 -6.83 1.44 22.06
N VAL A 183 -7.39 1.15 23.24
CA VAL A 183 -6.84 0.18 24.20
C VAL A 183 -7.01 -1.27 23.74
N ASP A 184 -8.00 -1.58 22.90
CA ASP A 184 -8.21 -2.94 22.37
C ASP A 184 -8.31 -2.94 20.84
N THR A 185 -7.20 -3.32 20.20
CA THR A 185 -7.07 -3.52 18.75
C THR A 185 -7.24 -4.99 18.34
N SER A 186 -7.48 -5.91 19.29
CA SER A 186 -7.54 -7.36 19.03
C SER A 186 -8.70 -7.74 18.12
N LEU A 187 -9.88 -7.14 18.35
CA LEU A 187 -11.05 -7.34 17.47
C LEU A 187 -10.75 -6.88 16.04
N LEU A 188 -10.10 -5.73 15.88
CA LEU A 188 -9.75 -5.17 14.57
C LEU A 188 -8.71 -6.04 13.86
N LEU A 189 -7.73 -6.56 14.59
CA LEU A 189 -6.75 -7.51 14.05
C LEU A 189 -7.41 -8.83 13.61
N GLY A 190 -8.38 -9.33 14.38
CA GLY A 190 -9.18 -10.50 14.00
C GLY A 190 -9.98 -10.27 12.72
N GLN A 191 -10.60 -9.10 12.58
CA GLN A 191 -11.30 -8.69 11.36
C GLN A 191 -10.35 -8.53 10.17
N LEU A 192 -9.19 -7.90 10.37
CA LEU A 192 -8.13 -7.76 9.36
C LEU A 192 -7.65 -9.14 8.87
N ASN A 193 -7.41 -10.08 9.79
CA ASN A 193 -7.06 -11.44 9.45
C ASN A 193 -8.18 -12.14 8.64
N GLY A 194 -9.44 -11.93 9.00
CA GLY A 194 -10.59 -12.42 8.23
C GLY A 194 -10.63 -11.89 6.80
N ALA A 195 -10.45 -10.58 6.62
CA ALA A 195 -10.39 -9.95 5.30
C ALA A 195 -9.19 -10.44 4.47
N ALA A 196 -8.02 -10.64 5.10
CA ALA A 196 -6.84 -11.20 4.46
C ALA A 196 -7.07 -12.65 4.00
N MET A 197 -7.76 -13.47 4.81
CA MET A 197 -8.16 -14.82 4.42
C MET A 197 -9.13 -14.81 3.23
N GLN A 198 -10.04 -13.84 3.16
CA GLN A 198 -10.91 -13.66 1.99
C GLN A 198 -10.09 -13.36 0.73
N VAL A 199 -9.08 -12.49 0.81
CA VAL A 199 -8.14 -12.26 -0.30
C VAL A 199 -7.48 -13.57 -0.74
N CYS A 200 -6.98 -14.40 0.19
CA CYS A 200 -6.40 -15.69 -0.17
C CYS A 200 -7.39 -16.66 -0.84
N ALA A 201 -8.65 -16.64 -0.43
CA ALA A 201 -9.70 -17.48 -1.00
C ALA A 201 -10.15 -17.01 -2.39
N THR A 202 -10.12 -15.71 -2.65
CA THR A 202 -10.54 -15.13 -3.95
C THR A 202 -9.38 -15.05 -4.95
N CYS A 203 -8.16 -14.76 -4.50
CA CYS A 203 -6.96 -14.63 -5.34
C CYS A 203 -6.30 -15.99 -5.57
N ILE A 204 -7.00 -16.88 -6.28
CA ILE A 204 -6.57 -18.25 -6.58
C ILE A 204 -5.91 -18.41 -7.96
N GLY A 205 -5.98 -17.39 -8.82
CA GLY A 205 -5.41 -17.41 -10.16
C GLY A 205 -3.88 -17.34 -10.18
N GLU A 206 -3.29 -17.70 -11.32
CA GLU A 206 -1.86 -17.54 -11.59
C GLU A 206 -1.47 -16.10 -11.98
N GLU A 207 -2.48 -15.22 -12.09
CA GLU A 207 -2.30 -13.80 -12.37
C GLU A 207 -1.36 -13.13 -11.37
N GLN A 208 -0.41 -12.36 -11.88
CA GLN A 208 0.63 -11.73 -11.08
C GLN A 208 0.06 -10.79 -9.99
N THR A 209 -1.04 -10.10 -10.29
CA THR A 209 -1.69 -9.20 -9.32
C THR A 209 -2.34 -9.98 -8.18
N GLN A 210 -3.07 -11.05 -8.50
CA GLN A 210 -3.67 -11.93 -7.50
C GLN A 210 -2.59 -12.58 -6.62
N ALA A 211 -1.53 -13.11 -7.22
CA ALA A 211 -0.39 -13.69 -6.52
C ALA A 211 0.27 -12.67 -5.57
N ARG A 212 0.48 -11.43 -6.01
CA ARG A 212 1.06 -10.37 -5.16
C ARG A 212 0.18 -10.04 -3.96
N TRP A 213 -1.13 -9.92 -4.14
CA TRP A 213 -2.03 -9.64 -3.03
C TRP A 213 -2.10 -10.79 -2.04
N ARG A 214 -2.21 -12.03 -2.52
CA ARG A 214 -2.26 -13.23 -1.71
C ARG A 214 -0.96 -13.53 -0.97
N LEU A 215 0.18 -13.50 -1.68
CA LEU A 215 1.47 -13.99 -1.16
C LEU A 215 2.27 -12.92 -0.44
N PHE A 216 1.95 -11.64 -0.63
CA PHE A 216 2.68 -10.53 -0.02
C PHE A 216 1.77 -9.59 0.79
N ASN A 217 0.87 -8.84 0.15
CA ASN A 217 0.16 -7.76 0.85
C ASN A 217 -0.71 -8.27 2.02
N ALA A 218 -1.50 -9.33 1.81
CA ALA A 218 -2.35 -9.90 2.86
C ALA A 218 -1.54 -10.41 4.07
N PRO A 219 -0.52 -11.28 3.89
CA PRO A 219 0.36 -11.68 4.99
C PRO A 219 1.04 -10.50 5.68
N MET A 220 1.58 -9.54 4.92
CA MET A 220 2.30 -8.41 5.48
C MET A 220 1.41 -7.58 6.40
N HIS A 221 0.22 -7.19 5.97
CA HIS A 221 -0.67 -6.36 6.78
C HIS A 221 -1.13 -7.06 8.06
N VAL A 222 -1.41 -8.36 8.03
CA VAL A 222 -1.78 -9.11 9.24
C VAL A 222 -0.61 -9.19 10.22
N LEU A 223 0.59 -9.51 9.73
CA LEU A 223 1.77 -9.63 10.57
C LEU A 223 2.26 -8.27 11.09
N GLU A 224 2.11 -7.20 10.31
CA GLU A 224 2.34 -5.82 10.76
C GLU A 224 1.43 -5.47 11.92
N GLY A 225 0.12 -5.70 11.81
CA GLY A 225 -0.79 -5.39 12.90
C GLY A 225 -0.46 -6.15 14.17
N CYS A 226 -0.12 -7.44 14.03
CA CYS A 226 0.40 -8.29 15.12
C CYS A 226 1.63 -7.66 15.79
N VAL A 227 2.63 -7.24 15.01
CA VAL A 227 3.84 -6.60 15.54
C VAL A 227 3.51 -5.22 16.12
N TRP A 228 2.85 -4.32 15.40
CA TRP A 228 2.68 -2.95 15.87
C TRP A 228 1.91 -2.84 17.18
N GLU A 229 0.94 -3.71 17.41
CA GLU A 229 0.13 -3.75 18.63
C GLU A 229 0.62 -4.77 19.67
N ALA A 230 1.79 -5.36 19.43
CA ALA A 230 2.38 -6.39 20.29
C ALA A 230 1.42 -7.55 20.64
N HIS A 231 0.55 -7.89 19.69
CA HIS A 231 -0.47 -8.92 19.84
C HIS A 231 0.02 -10.24 19.26
N ARG A 232 -0.11 -11.35 19.99
CA ARG A 232 0.34 -12.66 19.49
C ARG A 232 -0.77 -13.37 18.72
N LEU A 233 -0.54 -13.63 17.44
CA LEU A 233 -1.35 -14.57 16.66
C LEU A 233 -1.18 -16.00 17.19
N SER A 234 -2.15 -16.87 16.86
CA SER A 234 -1.99 -18.30 17.11
C SER A 234 -0.77 -18.85 16.33
N PRO A 235 -0.04 -19.85 16.85
CA PRO A 235 1.11 -20.41 16.15
C PRO A 235 0.79 -20.92 14.74
N ALA A 236 -0.42 -21.46 14.54
CA ALA A 236 -0.87 -21.95 13.24
C ALA A 236 -1.09 -20.80 12.25
N THR A 237 -1.76 -19.73 12.69
CA THR A 237 -2.00 -18.52 11.88
C THR A 237 -0.70 -17.82 11.52
N GLU A 238 0.20 -17.65 12.49
CA GLU A 238 1.52 -17.04 12.26
C GLU A 238 2.35 -17.85 11.26
N LYS A 239 2.39 -19.18 11.43
CA LYS A 239 3.12 -20.09 10.53
C LYS A 239 2.55 -20.03 9.10
N PHE A 240 1.23 -19.95 8.96
CA PHE A 240 0.57 -19.82 7.66
C PHE A 240 1.01 -18.54 6.93
N TRP A 241 0.88 -17.38 7.57
CA TRP A 241 1.24 -16.10 6.94
C TRP A 241 2.74 -16.01 6.63
N LEU A 242 3.60 -16.48 7.54
CA LEU A 242 5.04 -16.54 7.28
C LEU A 242 5.38 -17.47 6.11
N HIS A 243 4.72 -18.62 5.99
CA HIS A 243 4.96 -19.55 4.88
C HIS A 243 4.66 -18.92 3.52
N LEU A 244 3.60 -18.12 3.42
CA LEU A 244 3.29 -17.40 2.18
C LEU A 244 4.43 -16.43 1.79
N LEU A 245 4.98 -15.69 2.75
CA LEU A 245 6.05 -14.71 2.51
C LEU A 245 7.42 -15.32 2.25
N THR A 246 7.80 -16.36 3.00
CA THR A 246 9.17 -16.88 2.99
C THR A 246 9.32 -18.19 2.23
N GLY A 247 8.21 -18.87 1.92
CA GLY A 247 8.18 -20.12 1.17
C GLY A 247 7.60 -19.93 -0.22
N GLU A 248 6.32 -19.54 -0.32
CA GLU A 248 5.62 -19.47 -1.61
C GLU A 248 6.04 -18.27 -2.46
N LEU A 249 6.15 -17.07 -1.86
CA LEU A 249 6.52 -15.85 -2.59
C LEU A 249 7.86 -15.95 -3.35
N PRO A 250 8.99 -16.36 -2.76
CA PRO A 250 10.25 -16.47 -3.52
C PRO A 250 10.20 -17.54 -4.62
N ALA A 251 9.32 -18.54 -4.51
CA ALA A 251 9.11 -19.54 -5.55
C ALA A 251 8.28 -19.02 -6.73
N LYS A 252 7.44 -17.99 -6.52
CA LYS A 252 6.52 -17.45 -7.53
C LYS A 252 6.91 -16.08 -8.09
N ASP A 253 7.45 -15.18 -7.27
CA ASP A 253 7.93 -13.85 -7.65
C ASP A 253 9.20 -13.50 -6.86
N LYS A 254 10.33 -14.08 -7.29
CA LYS A 254 11.65 -13.87 -6.67
C LYS A 254 12.06 -12.40 -6.63
N ALA A 255 11.76 -11.64 -7.69
CA ALA A 255 12.09 -10.23 -7.77
C ALA A 255 11.33 -9.43 -6.69
N LEU A 256 10.02 -9.67 -6.53
CA LEU A 256 9.23 -9.05 -5.46
C LEU A 256 9.74 -9.44 -4.07
N TYR A 257 10.11 -10.71 -3.86
CA TYR A 257 10.70 -11.15 -2.60
C TYR A 257 11.99 -10.38 -2.29
N GLU A 258 12.95 -10.33 -3.22
CA GLU A 258 14.24 -9.68 -3.03
C GLU A 258 14.11 -8.20 -2.66
N VAL A 259 13.23 -7.45 -3.33
CA VAL A 259 12.99 -6.03 -3.02
C VAL A 259 12.22 -5.80 -1.71
N SER A 260 11.67 -6.86 -1.12
CA SER A 260 10.84 -6.81 0.10
C SER A 260 11.52 -7.44 1.32
N VAL A 261 12.73 -8.01 1.16
CA VAL A 261 13.51 -8.61 2.25
C VAL A 261 13.61 -7.72 3.48
N PRO A 262 13.97 -6.42 3.40
CA PRO A 262 14.07 -5.58 4.61
C PRO A 262 12.77 -5.52 5.42
N TRP A 263 11.63 -5.52 4.74
CA TRP A 263 10.32 -5.45 5.39
C TRP A 263 9.95 -6.78 6.04
N ILE A 264 10.15 -7.91 5.32
CA ILE A 264 9.96 -9.26 5.87
C ILE A 264 10.87 -9.49 7.09
N THR A 265 12.13 -9.04 7.02
CA THR A 265 13.11 -9.15 8.11
C THR A 265 12.69 -8.33 9.34
N ALA A 266 12.18 -7.11 9.16
CA ALA A 266 11.65 -6.30 10.27
C ALA A 266 10.46 -6.97 10.96
N ILE A 267 9.57 -7.60 10.20
CA ILE A 267 8.44 -8.37 10.75
C ILE A 267 8.93 -9.59 11.54
N GLN A 268 9.87 -10.36 10.98
CA GLN A 268 10.45 -11.50 11.68
C GLN A 268 11.16 -11.08 12.98
N ALA A 269 11.79 -9.90 13.00
CA ALA A 269 12.35 -9.33 14.21
C ALA A 269 11.27 -9.07 15.27
N GLY A 270 10.14 -8.47 14.88
CA GLY A 270 9.00 -8.24 15.77
C GLY A 270 8.40 -9.52 16.33
N LEU A 271 8.18 -10.53 15.47
CA LEU A 271 7.67 -11.83 15.91
C LEU A 271 8.64 -12.55 16.88
N ALA A 272 9.95 -12.44 16.65
CA ALA A 272 10.96 -12.96 17.58
C ALA A 272 10.89 -12.23 18.93
N ALA A 273 10.74 -10.89 18.93
CA ALA A 273 10.59 -10.10 20.15
C ALA A 273 9.36 -10.52 20.95
N LEU A 274 8.21 -10.71 20.30
CA LEU A 274 6.96 -11.16 20.95
C LEU A 274 7.04 -12.56 21.54
N LYS A 275 7.97 -13.39 21.06
CA LYS A 275 8.26 -14.72 21.62
C LYS A 275 9.32 -14.70 22.72
N GLY A 276 9.90 -13.54 23.03
CA GLY A 276 10.98 -13.39 24.00
C GLY A 276 12.37 -13.75 23.47
N ASP A 277 12.52 -14.02 22.16
CA ASP A 277 13.83 -14.26 21.53
C ASP A 277 14.53 -12.93 21.21
N ARG A 278 15.02 -12.29 22.28
CA ARG A 278 15.69 -10.99 22.23
C ARG A 278 16.91 -10.97 21.31
N LYS A 279 17.71 -12.05 21.30
CA LYS A 279 18.95 -12.11 20.51
C LYS A 279 18.64 -12.09 19.02
N THR A 280 17.70 -12.92 18.58
CA THR A 280 17.29 -12.97 17.17
C THR A 280 16.59 -11.68 16.76
N ALA A 281 15.70 -11.15 17.60
CA ALA A 281 14.98 -9.92 17.31
C ALA A 281 15.92 -8.72 17.13
N LEU A 282 16.90 -8.53 18.03
CA LEU A 282 17.87 -7.44 17.94
C LEU A 282 18.71 -7.54 16.67
N ARG A 283 19.18 -8.74 16.33
CA ARG A 283 19.97 -8.96 15.11
C ARG A 283 19.15 -8.62 13.87
N LEU A 284 17.96 -9.20 13.73
CA LEU A 284 17.11 -9.00 12.55
C LEU A 284 16.65 -7.55 12.38
N ALA A 285 16.31 -6.85 13.47
CA ALA A 285 15.91 -5.44 13.37
C ALA A 285 17.06 -4.56 12.87
N ASN A 286 18.30 -4.80 13.34
CA ASN A 286 19.49 -4.11 12.82
C ASN A 286 19.79 -4.50 11.37
N ASP A 287 19.64 -5.78 11.01
CA ASP A 287 19.80 -6.24 9.62
C ASP A 287 18.83 -5.49 8.70
N ALA A 288 17.55 -5.35 9.10
CA ALA A 288 16.54 -4.62 8.34
C ALA A 288 16.91 -3.14 8.09
N LEU A 289 17.49 -2.46 9.09
CA LEU A 289 17.93 -1.06 8.97
C LEU A 289 19.20 -0.88 8.13
N THR A 290 20.10 -1.87 8.17
CA THR A 290 21.41 -1.81 7.51
C THR A 290 21.42 -2.42 6.11
N THR A 291 20.32 -3.07 5.70
CA THR A 291 20.21 -3.68 4.37
C THR A 291 20.38 -2.60 3.29
N ARG A 292 21.52 -2.64 2.58
CA ARG A 292 21.97 -1.70 1.53
C ARG A 292 21.12 -1.79 0.25
N SER A 293 19.79 -1.72 0.36
CA SER A 293 18.89 -1.75 -0.80
C SER A 293 18.77 -0.40 -1.52
N GLY A 294 19.61 0.59 -1.17
CA GLY A 294 19.65 1.90 -1.81
C GLY A 294 18.40 2.77 -1.57
N GLN A 295 17.35 2.23 -0.95
CA GLN A 295 16.14 2.95 -0.58
C GLN A 295 15.59 2.39 0.72
N ARG A 296 15.57 3.23 1.74
CA ARG A 296 14.86 2.99 2.99
C ARG A 296 13.37 2.92 2.70
N ARG A 297 12.71 1.79 3.02
CA ARG A 297 11.24 1.71 2.97
C ARG A 297 10.66 2.19 4.30
N PRO A 298 9.67 3.09 4.30
CA PRO A 298 9.09 3.63 5.53
C PRO A 298 8.57 2.57 6.49
N GLU A 299 7.90 1.54 5.95
CA GLU A 299 7.28 0.46 6.73
C GLU A 299 8.34 -0.41 7.43
N SER A 300 9.38 -0.79 6.69
CA SER A 300 10.51 -1.56 7.22
C SER A 300 11.27 -0.76 8.29
N PHE A 301 11.55 0.51 8.00
CA PHE A 301 12.21 1.41 8.93
C PHE A 301 11.43 1.56 10.24
N ALA A 302 10.16 1.98 10.15
CA ALA A 302 9.36 2.26 11.33
C ALA A 302 9.10 0.99 12.16
N THR A 303 8.89 -0.15 11.50
CA THR A 303 8.73 -1.44 12.18
C THR A 303 10.01 -1.87 12.88
N ALA A 304 11.17 -1.80 12.22
CA ALA A 304 12.44 -2.17 12.83
C ALA A 304 12.78 -1.29 14.04
N HIS A 305 12.58 0.03 13.93
CA HIS A 305 12.78 0.94 15.05
C HIS A 305 11.79 0.70 16.19
N LEU A 306 10.54 0.34 15.91
CA LEU A 306 9.59 -0.02 16.96
C LEU A 306 10.07 -1.25 17.74
N VAL A 307 10.56 -2.26 17.03
CA VAL A 307 11.13 -3.47 17.65
C VAL A 307 12.38 -3.13 18.48
N LEU A 308 13.28 -2.29 17.96
CA LEU A 308 14.45 -1.86 18.71
C LEU A 308 14.10 -1.03 19.95
N ALA A 309 13.06 -0.19 19.88
CA ALA A 309 12.58 0.57 21.03
C ALA A 309 12.10 -0.33 22.18
N TRP A 310 11.48 -1.47 21.87
CA TRP A 310 11.08 -2.43 22.89
C TRP A 310 12.26 -3.15 23.54
N LEU A 311 13.36 -3.32 22.82
CA LEU A 311 14.46 -4.20 23.23
C LEU A 311 15.67 -3.44 23.78
N ALA A 312 15.98 -2.26 23.24
CA ALA A 312 17.26 -1.59 23.46
C ALA A 312 17.10 -0.20 24.07
N ALA A 313 16.57 0.76 23.33
CA ALA A 313 16.61 2.17 23.70
C ALA A 313 15.45 2.99 23.12
N ASP A 314 15.04 4.03 23.86
CA ASP A 314 13.93 4.91 23.50
C ASP A 314 14.23 5.88 22.36
N GLU A 315 15.51 6.11 22.04
CA GLU A 315 15.93 6.92 20.89
C GLU A 315 15.35 6.43 19.56
N HIS A 316 15.04 5.13 19.47
CA HIS A 316 14.38 4.57 18.30
C HIS A 316 12.92 4.99 18.15
N LEU A 317 12.21 5.35 19.23
CA LEU A 317 10.89 5.97 19.12
C LEU A 317 10.99 7.38 18.52
N GLN A 318 12.02 8.13 18.90
CA GLN A 318 12.27 9.46 18.34
C GLN A 318 12.57 9.39 16.85
N ALA A 319 13.37 8.40 16.43
CA ALA A 319 13.64 8.14 15.01
C ALA A 319 12.36 7.86 14.19
N ILE A 320 11.37 7.17 14.77
CA ILE A 320 10.05 7.01 14.14
C ILE A 320 9.33 8.34 14.01
N VAL A 321 9.30 9.17 15.06
CA VAL A 321 8.60 10.46 15.06
C VAL A 321 9.16 11.41 13.99
N ASP A 322 10.48 11.51 13.92
CA ASP A 322 11.21 12.46 13.07
C ASP A 322 11.28 12.00 11.63
N GLU A 323 11.43 10.69 11.41
CA GLU A 323 11.78 10.15 10.10
C GLU A 323 10.87 9.00 9.63
N GLY A 324 9.76 8.74 10.33
CA GLY A 324 8.76 7.73 9.97
C GLY A 324 7.86 8.11 8.77
N GLU A 325 8.30 9.03 7.92
CA GLU A 325 7.61 9.52 6.71
C GLU A 325 6.06 9.53 6.84
N HIS A 326 5.37 8.78 5.98
CA HIS A 326 3.91 8.66 5.89
C HIS A 326 3.32 7.60 6.85
N MET A 327 4.11 7.07 7.80
CA MET A 327 3.66 6.10 8.81
C MET A 327 2.98 6.81 9.99
N HIS A 328 1.96 7.63 9.72
CA HIS A 328 1.29 8.50 10.68
C HIS A 328 0.82 7.75 11.94
N GLN A 329 0.30 6.53 11.79
CA GLN A 329 -0.13 5.68 12.89
C GLN A 329 1.02 5.29 13.84
N LEU A 330 2.19 4.94 13.31
CA LEU A 330 3.36 4.59 14.14
C LEU A 330 4.02 5.83 14.73
N ARG A 331 4.03 6.96 14.01
CA ARG A 331 4.49 8.25 14.55
C ARG A 331 3.65 8.70 15.74
N ALA A 332 2.33 8.64 15.60
CA ALA A 332 1.40 8.96 16.69
C ALA A 332 1.59 8.02 17.88
N LYS A 333 1.75 6.72 17.63
CA LYS A 333 2.02 5.73 18.68
C LYS A 333 3.35 5.98 19.39
N ALA A 334 4.44 6.19 18.65
CA ALA A 334 5.76 6.46 19.21
C ALA A 334 5.76 7.73 20.09
N ARG A 335 5.12 8.80 19.61
CA ARG A 335 4.97 10.05 20.37
C ARG A 335 4.21 9.84 21.68
N ARG A 336 3.07 9.14 21.66
CA ARG A 336 2.33 8.83 22.90
C ARG A 336 3.16 8.02 23.91
N ILE A 337 3.97 7.07 23.45
CA ILE A 337 4.84 6.28 24.34
C ILE A 337 5.89 7.19 24.99
N LEU A 338 6.51 8.08 24.22
CA LEU A 338 7.47 9.06 24.73
C LEU A 338 6.83 10.04 25.73
N ASP A 339 5.64 10.56 25.42
CA ASP A 339 4.90 11.48 26.29
C ASP A 339 4.49 10.80 27.60
N GLY A 340 3.99 9.55 27.52
CA GLY A 340 3.61 8.77 28.70
C GLY A 340 4.79 8.48 29.63
N LYS A 341 5.98 8.22 29.06
CA LYS A 341 7.22 8.05 29.84
C LYS A 341 7.66 9.37 30.49
N THR A 342 7.56 10.48 29.75
CA THR A 342 7.90 11.82 30.25
C THR A 342 6.98 12.21 31.40
N ARG A 343 5.66 12.02 31.25
CA ARG A 343 4.68 12.26 32.33
C ARG A 343 4.98 11.39 33.55
N SER A 344 5.22 10.08 33.37
CA SER A 344 5.58 9.19 34.47
C SER A 344 6.91 9.58 35.15
N TRP A 345 7.86 10.16 34.41
CA TRP A 345 9.09 10.69 34.97
C TRP A 345 8.85 11.98 35.76
N CYS A 346 8.11 12.94 35.21
CA CYS A 346 7.77 14.20 35.90
C CYS A 346 6.94 13.97 37.17
N GLU A 347 5.95 13.07 37.12
CA GLU A 347 5.14 12.65 38.27
C GLU A 347 5.97 11.96 39.36
N ARG A 348 7.04 11.25 39.00
CA ARG A 348 7.98 10.65 39.97
C ARG A 348 8.95 11.65 40.58
N HIS A 349 9.08 12.86 40.03
CA HIS A 349 10.05 13.87 40.45
C HIS A 349 9.39 15.21 40.84
N ASP A 350 8.07 15.23 41.06
CA ASP A 350 7.28 16.41 41.42
C ASP A 350 7.49 17.64 40.52
N LEU A 351 7.80 17.40 39.24
CA LEU A 351 7.94 18.46 38.25
C LEU A 351 6.59 18.70 37.59
N ALA A 352 6.05 19.91 37.71
CA ALA A 352 4.80 20.28 37.07
C ALA A 352 4.93 20.12 35.53
N VAL A 353 4.10 19.25 34.95
CA VAL A 353 3.96 19.14 33.50
C VAL A 353 3.21 20.39 33.02
N VAL A 354 3.93 21.34 32.43
CA VAL A 354 3.30 22.50 31.79
C VAL A 354 2.53 22.00 30.57
N ALA A 355 1.21 22.21 30.58
CA ALA A 355 0.24 21.71 29.60
C ALA A 355 0.40 22.33 28.21
#